data_AF-A0A5E4IGB1-F1
#
_entry.id   AF-A0A5E4IGB1-F1
#
_cell.length_a   1.000
_cell.length_b   1.000
_cell.length_c   1.000
_cell.angle_alpha   90.00
_cell.angle_beta   90.00
_cell.angle_gamma   90.00
#
_symmetry.space_group_name_H-M   'P 1'
#
loop_
_entity.id
_entity.type
_entity.pdbx_description
1 polymer ?
#
loop_
_entity_poly.entity_id
_entity_poly.type
_entity_poly.pdbx_seq_one_letter_code
_entity_poly.pdbx_strand_id
1 'polypeptide(L)'
;MAELKEMSIEEVTDRIVKLNDGLRQFWTKADGWAPIEAAQLLSKSRLDLQVSLSICLKIWLSEPLPDDENGRLILAWTNLGSLVEGTMKLLLSVFYKDYKDDVEAIKNKGKLIDPDGLQLESMRQFFRKKIWEEEWDVWILHIQQRRNAIHAYKNRDIGTFNEFFDDVRRYLEFIRHINDRLPYPDHMYVPREL
;
A
#
# COMPACT_ATOMS: atom_id res chain seq x y z
N MET A 1 9.01 -8.43 -12.78
CA MET A 1 8.55 -8.07 -14.13
C MET A 1 8.16 -9.30 -14.95
N ALA A 2 9.06 -10.00 -15.65
CA ALA A 2 8.69 -11.07 -16.60
C ALA A 2 7.75 -12.14 -16.01
N GLU A 3 8.16 -12.78 -14.90
CA GLU A 3 7.36 -13.78 -14.16
C GLU A 3 5.94 -13.30 -13.78
N LEU A 4 5.75 -12.00 -13.55
CA LEU A 4 4.44 -11.45 -13.17
C LEU A 4 3.48 -11.27 -14.35
N LYS A 5 4.01 -11.10 -15.57
CA LYS A 5 3.18 -10.96 -16.77
C LYS A 5 2.61 -12.30 -17.22
N GLU A 6 3.31 -13.40 -16.96
CA GLU A 6 2.81 -14.77 -17.19
C GLU A 6 1.73 -15.19 -16.17
N MET A 7 1.71 -14.60 -14.97
CA MET A 7 0.69 -14.91 -13.96
C MET A 7 -0.68 -14.32 -14.28
N SER A 8 -1.71 -15.10 -13.94
CA SER A 8 -3.10 -14.62 -13.98
C SER A 8 -3.30 -13.51 -12.93
N ILE A 9 -4.20 -12.58 -13.22
CA ILE A 9 -4.51 -11.48 -12.31
C ILE A 9 -5.22 -11.97 -11.03
N GLU A 10 -5.89 -13.12 -11.09
CA GLU A 10 -6.44 -13.80 -9.91
C GLU A 10 -5.33 -14.36 -9.00
N GLU A 11 -4.33 -15.04 -9.55
CA GLU A 11 -3.16 -15.53 -8.79
C GLU A 11 -2.37 -14.37 -8.16
N VAL A 12 -2.14 -13.30 -8.91
CA VAL A 12 -1.53 -12.07 -8.40
C VAL A 12 -2.34 -11.50 -7.24
N THR A 13 -3.67 -11.50 -7.35
CA THR A 13 -4.56 -11.03 -6.27
C THR A 13 -4.47 -11.92 -5.03
N ASP A 14 -4.53 -13.25 -5.16
CA ASP A 14 -4.39 -14.17 -4.01
C ASP A 14 -3.02 -14.08 -3.35
N ARG A 15 -1.95 -13.89 -4.13
CA ARG A 15 -0.60 -13.62 -3.61
C ARG A 15 -0.56 -12.32 -2.80
N ILE A 16 -1.19 -11.24 -3.29
CA ILE A 16 -1.33 -9.97 -2.54
C ILE A 16 -2.12 -10.17 -1.25
N VAL A 17 -3.24 -10.91 -1.28
CA VAL A 17 -4.07 -11.21 -0.10
C VAL A 17 -3.26 -11.95 0.96
N LYS A 18 -2.60 -13.06 0.58
CA LYS A 18 -1.80 -13.90 1.48
C LYS A 18 -0.62 -13.13 2.11
N LEU A 19 0.04 -12.26 1.34
CA LEU A 19 1.15 -11.45 1.87
C LEU A 19 0.67 -10.38 2.85
N ASN A 20 -0.44 -9.70 2.57
CA ASN A 20 -1.06 -8.77 3.53
C ASN A 20 -1.53 -9.50 4.80
N ASP A 21 -2.05 -10.74 4.68
CA ASP A 21 -2.49 -11.53 5.83
C ASP A 21 -1.30 -11.92 6.72
N GLY A 22 -0.19 -12.37 6.14
CA GLY A 22 1.05 -12.65 6.86
C GLY A 22 1.65 -11.40 7.53
N LEU A 23 1.65 -10.25 6.85
CA LEU A 23 2.05 -8.97 7.44
C LEU A 23 1.18 -8.60 8.65
N ARG A 24 -0.15 -8.77 8.57
CA ARG A 24 -1.06 -8.59 9.72
C ARG A 24 -0.76 -9.58 10.84
N GLN A 25 -0.58 -10.88 10.53
CA GLN A 25 -0.32 -11.92 11.53
C GLN A 25 0.91 -11.61 12.38
N PHE A 26 1.99 -11.09 11.77
CA PHE A 26 3.20 -10.70 12.46
C PHE A 26 3.08 -9.31 13.11
N TRP A 27 2.85 -8.24 12.35
CA TRP A 27 3.01 -6.87 12.85
C TRP A 27 1.93 -6.41 13.83
N THR A 28 0.72 -6.98 13.81
CA THR A 28 -0.28 -6.75 14.88
C THR A 28 0.17 -7.32 16.24
N LYS A 29 1.21 -8.16 16.28
CA LYS A 29 1.80 -8.77 17.49
C LYS A 29 3.30 -8.45 17.62
N ALA A 30 3.70 -7.23 17.27
CA ALA A 30 5.11 -6.81 17.26
C ALA A 30 5.74 -6.61 18.65
N ASP A 31 5.00 -6.83 19.75
CA ASP A 31 5.52 -6.74 21.12
C ASP A 31 6.71 -7.68 21.35
N GLY A 32 7.79 -7.15 21.92
CA GLY A 32 9.06 -7.88 22.11
C GLY A 32 9.98 -7.89 20.88
N TRP A 33 9.48 -7.56 19.69
CA TRP A 33 10.26 -7.47 18.45
C TRP A 33 10.52 -6.03 18.00
N ALA A 34 9.51 -5.16 18.12
CA ALA A 34 9.60 -3.74 17.80
C ALA A 34 9.75 -2.86 19.06
N PRO A 35 10.28 -1.63 18.95
CA PRO A 35 10.25 -0.65 20.03
C PRO A 35 8.82 -0.41 20.53
N ILE A 36 8.66 -0.17 21.84
CA ILE A 36 7.34 -0.11 22.50
C ILE A 36 6.37 0.87 21.81
N GLU A 37 6.83 2.05 21.38
CA GLU A 37 5.98 3.01 20.66
C GLU A 37 5.50 2.48 19.30
N ALA A 38 6.34 1.77 18.56
CA ALA A 38 5.98 1.15 17.28
C ALA A 38 5.01 -0.02 17.49
N ALA A 39 5.25 -0.90 18.48
CA ALA A 39 4.32 -1.98 18.83
C ALA A 39 2.94 -1.44 19.26
N GLN A 40 2.90 -0.37 20.06
CA GLN A 40 1.66 0.30 20.48
C GLN A 40 0.92 1.05 19.35
N LEU A 41 1.60 1.36 18.25
CA LEU A 41 1.01 1.93 17.04
C LEU A 41 0.49 0.83 16.11
N LEU A 42 1.27 -0.23 15.91
CA LEU A 42 0.95 -1.36 15.03
C LEU A 42 -0.19 -2.23 15.58
N SER A 43 -0.26 -2.45 16.89
CA SER A 43 -1.39 -3.14 17.56
C SER A 43 -2.74 -2.40 17.42
N LYS A 44 -2.71 -1.09 17.16
CA LYS A 44 -3.90 -0.26 16.85
C LYS A 44 -4.13 -0.06 15.35
N SER A 45 -3.10 -0.32 14.53
CA SER A 45 -3.16 -0.14 13.08
C SER A 45 -4.09 -1.19 12.47
N ARG A 46 -5.01 -0.74 11.60
CA ARG A 46 -6.05 -1.57 10.99
C ARG A 46 -5.53 -2.42 9.82
N LEU A 47 -4.53 -3.24 10.10
CA LEU A 47 -3.96 -4.22 9.15
C LEU A 47 -4.98 -5.31 8.78
N ASP A 48 -6.05 -5.49 9.57
CA ASP A 48 -7.23 -6.27 9.20
C ASP A 48 -8.02 -5.64 8.04
N LEU A 49 -8.14 -4.31 8.00
CA LEU A 49 -8.77 -3.60 6.88
C LEU A 49 -7.89 -3.61 5.64
N GLN A 50 -6.57 -3.59 5.79
CA GLN A 50 -5.62 -3.78 4.69
C GLN A 50 -5.82 -5.15 4.00
N VAL A 51 -6.03 -6.22 4.78
CA VAL A 51 -6.38 -7.56 4.25
C VAL A 51 -7.77 -7.56 3.61
N SER A 52 -8.76 -6.90 4.23
CA SER A 52 -10.11 -6.78 3.66
C SER A 52 -10.11 -6.07 2.29
N LEU A 53 -9.35 -4.98 2.17
CA LEU A 53 -9.19 -4.23 0.91
C LEU A 53 -8.49 -5.05 -0.18
N SER A 54 -7.50 -5.89 0.16
CA SER A 54 -6.84 -6.75 -0.83
C SER A 54 -7.75 -7.88 -1.31
N ILE A 55 -8.63 -8.42 -0.45
CA ILE A 55 -9.69 -9.35 -0.87
C ILE A 55 -10.66 -8.64 -1.83
N CYS A 56 -11.00 -7.37 -1.57
CA CYS A 56 -11.84 -6.57 -2.47
C CYS A 56 -11.23 -6.30 -3.86
N LEU A 57 -9.95 -6.62 -4.13
CA LEU A 57 -9.42 -6.63 -5.50
C LEU A 57 -10.12 -7.67 -6.38
N LYS A 58 -10.62 -8.78 -5.80
CA LYS A 58 -11.35 -9.83 -6.53
C LYS A 58 -12.65 -9.34 -7.17
N ILE A 59 -13.24 -8.25 -6.66
CA ILE A 59 -14.47 -7.64 -7.21
C ILE A 59 -14.25 -7.15 -8.66
N TRP A 60 -13.03 -6.72 -8.97
CA TRP A 60 -12.66 -6.13 -10.25
C TRP A 60 -12.33 -7.17 -11.33
N LEU A 61 -12.19 -8.46 -10.96
CA LEU A 61 -11.88 -9.55 -11.89
C LEU A 61 -13.06 -9.88 -12.81
N SER A 62 -14.29 -9.58 -12.38
CA SER A 62 -15.47 -9.69 -13.23
C SER A 62 -15.57 -8.51 -14.20
N GLU A 63 -15.84 -8.81 -15.46
CA GLU A 63 -16.09 -7.84 -16.53
C GLU A 63 -17.15 -6.80 -16.10
N PRO A 64 -16.94 -5.50 -16.36
CA PRO A 64 -17.90 -4.44 -16.03
C PRO A 64 -19.15 -4.51 -16.93
N LEU A 65 -20.24 -3.86 -16.50
CA LEU A 65 -21.34 -3.53 -17.40
C LEU A 65 -21.05 -2.18 -18.07
N PRO A 66 -21.50 -1.94 -19.32
CA PRO A 66 -21.24 -0.67 -20.01
C PRO A 66 -21.70 0.59 -19.24
N ASP A 67 -22.77 0.46 -18.46
CA ASP A 67 -23.32 1.57 -17.65
C ASP A 67 -22.52 1.82 -16.35
N ASP A 68 -21.72 0.87 -15.86
CA ASP A 68 -20.99 0.97 -14.58
C ASP A 68 -19.45 0.90 -14.70
N GLU A 69 -18.90 0.63 -15.89
CA GLU A 69 -17.46 0.51 -16.19
C GLU A 69 -16.61 1.64 -15.56
N ASN A 70 -16.91 2.89 -15.89
CA ASN A 70 -16.18 4.06 -15.38
C ASN A 70 -16.25 4.14 -13.84
N GLY A 71 -17.40 3.80 -13.26
CA GLY A 71 -17.61 3.80 -11.81
C GLY A 71 -16.82 2.70 -11.11
N ARG A 72 -16.85 1.47 -11.66
CA ARG A 72 -16.05 0.34 -11.20
C ARG A 72 -14.55 0.64 -11.27
N LEU A 73 -14.07 1.25 -12.35
CA LEU A 73 -12.66 1.59 -12.54
C LEU A 73 -12.20 2.65 -11.52
N ILE A 74 -13.00 3.70 -11.28
CA ILE A 74 -12.75 4.72 -10.25
C ILE A 74 -12.67 4.09 -8.84
N LEU A 75 -13.56 3.14 -8.53
CA LEU A 75 -13.54 2.41 -7.26
C LEU A 75 -12.34 1.44 -7.16
N ALA A 76 -11.96 0.80 -8.26
CA ALA A 76 -10.80 -0.08 -8.34
C ALA A 76 -9.48 0.67 -8.04
N TRP A 77 -9.27 1.83 -8.69
CA TRP A 77 -8.16 2.74 -8.38
C TRP A 77 -8.20 3.26 -6.94
N THR A 78 -9.40 3.51 -6.40
CA THR A 78 -9.56 3.94 -5.00
C THR A 78 -9.15 2.83 -4.02
N ASN A 79 -9.47 1.57 -4.31
CA ASN A 79 -9.02 0.42 -3.52
C ASN A 79 -7.49 0.27 -3.59
N LEU A 80 -6.92 0.16 -4.81
CA LEU A 80 -5.48 0.00 -5.00
C LEU A 80 -4.66 1.15 -4.40
N GLY A 81 -5.09 2.40 -4.61
CA GLY A 81 -4.43 3.57 -4.02
C GLY A 81 -4.63 3.70 -2.50
N SER A 82 -5.54 2.93 -1.88
CA SER A 82 -5.65 2.79 -0.42
C SER A 82 -4.72 1.69 0.09
N LEU A 83 -4.58 0.59 -0.65
CA LEU A 83 -3.64 -0.49 -0.36
C LEU A 83 -2.18 -0.03 -0.40
N VAL A 84 -1.82 0.77 -1.41
CA VAL A 84 -0.50 1.43 -1.50
C VAL A 84 -0.27 2.35 -0.29
N GLU A 85 -1.27 3.19 0.06
CA GLU A 85 -1.18 4.07 1.23
C GLU A 85 -1.00 3.29 2.54
N GLY A 86 -1.73 2.19 2.75
CA GLY A 86 -1.62 1.33 3.93
C GLY A 86 -0.27 0.61 4.03
N THR A 87 0.28 0.13 2.92
CA THR A 87 1.61 -0.50 2.86
C THR A 87 2.73 0.51 3.15
N MET A 88 2.58 1.76 2.70
CA MET A 88 3.50 2.85 3.05
C MET A 88 3.42 3.23 4.53
N LYS A 89 2.21 3.29 5.09
CA LYS A 89 1.98 3.54 6.52
C LYS A 89 2.58 2.42 7.39
N LEU A 90 2.51 1.16 6.95
CA LEU A 90 3.14 0.04 7.65
C LEU A 90 4.66 0.24 7.83
N LEU A 91 5.39 0.63 6.77
CA LEU A 91 6.84 0.90 6.88
C LEU A 91 7.12 2.01 7.90
N LEU A 92 6.38 3.12 7.84
CA LEU A 92 6.54 4.23 8.78
C LEU A 92 6.10 3.88 10.22
N SER A 93 5.17 2.95 10.41
CA SER A 93 4.77 2.45 11.73
C SER A 93 5.80 1.48 12.33
N VAL A 94 6.48 0.70 11.49
CA VAL A 94 7.57 -0.21 11.89
C VAL A 94 8.81 0.58 12.29
N PHE A 95 9.24 1.52 11.44
CA PHE A 95 10.35 2.45 11.71
C PHE A 95 9.88 3.74 12.41
N TYR A 96 8.82 3.66 13.23
CA TYR A 96 8.17 4.85 13.80
C TYR A 96 9.09 5.72 14.66
N LYS A 97 10.06 5.11 15.35
CA LYS A 97 11.06 5.88 16.12
C LYS A 97 11.96 6.70 15.19
N ASP A 98 12.53 6.09 14.17
CA ASP A 98 13.43 6.75 13.22
C ASP A 98 12.69 7.81 12.39
N TYR A 99 11.43 7.55 12.04
CA TYR A 99 10.52 8.55 11.46
C TYR A 99 10.26 9.72 12.40
N LYS A 100 9.94 9.47 13.68
CA LYS A 100 9.66 10.50 14.70
C LYS A 100 10.87 11.40 14.98
N ASP A 101 12.07 10.82 14.98
CA ASP A 101 13.32 11.51 15.28
C ASP A 101 13.93 12.24 14.05
N ASP A 102 13.39 12.05 12.83
CA ASP A 102 13.86 12.75 11.61
C ASP A 102 13.49 14.25 11.61
N VAL A 103 14.44 15.09 11.19
CA VAL A 103 14.23 16.53 10.99
C VAL A 103 13.15 16.80 9.94
N GLU A 104 13.10 16.00 8.87
CA GLU A 104 12.12 16.08 7.77
C GLU A 104 10.77 15.42 8.09
N ALA A 105 10.61 14.82 9.29
CA ALA A 105 9.38 14.12 9.67
C ALA A 105 8.14 15.01 9.52
N ILE A 106 7.02 14.43 9.05
CA ILE A 106 5.88 15.19 8.53
C ILE A 106 5.13 15.85 9.69
N LYS A 107 5.11 17.18 9.70
CA LYS A 107 4.58 18.00 10.80
C LYS A 107 3.47 18.94 10.31
N ASN A 108 2.36 19.03 11.04
CA ASN A 108 1.29 20.01 10.84
C ASN A 108 1.36 21.06 11.96
N LYS A 109 1.58 22.33 11.60
CA LYS A 109 1.76 23.45 12.56
C LYS A 109 2.80 23.13 13.66
N GLY A 110 3.88 22.46 13.28
CA GLY A 110 4.98 22.05 14.19
C GLY A 110 4.74 20.75 14.96
N LYS A 111 3.50 20.24 15.06
CA LYS A 111 3.22 18.92 15.67
C LYS A 111 3.50 17.81 14.65
N LEU A 112 4.22 16.76 15.05
CA LEU A 112 4.33 15.51 14.29
C LEU A 112 2.94 14.95 13.94
N ILE A 113 2.81 14.38 12.74
CA ILE A 113 1.65 13.56 12.34
C ILE A 113 2.06 12.09 12.41
N ASP A 114 1.30 11.31 13.17
CA ASP A 114 1.51 9.87 13.30
C ASP A 114 1.09 9.14 11.99
N PRO A 115 1.66 7.97 11.67
CA PRO A 115 1.46 7.32 10.37
C PRO A 115 0.00 7.10 9.93
N ASP A 116 -0.93 6.87 10.86
CA ASP A 116 -2.35 6.69 10.54
C ASP A 116 -2.99 7.94 9.90
N GLY A 117 -2.67 9.12 10.43
CA GLY A 117 -3.14 10.43 9.95
C GLY A 117 -2.47 10.96 8.69
N LEU A 118 -1.36 10.35 8.24
CA LEU A 118 -0.64 10.77 7.03
C LEU A 118 -1.50 10.63 5.77
N GLN A 119 -1.17 11.41 4.74
CA GLN A 119 -1.83 11.39 3.44
C GLN A 119 -0.85 10.90 2.37
N LEU A 120 -1.34 10.27 1.30
CA LEU A 120 -0.49 9.68 0.26
C LEU A 120 0.55 10.67 -0.31
N GLU A 121 0.15 11.91 -0.58
CA GLU A 121 1.05 12.97 -1.08
C GLU A 121 2.15 13.35 -0.07
N SER A 122 1.81 13.55 1.20
CA SER A 122 2.79 13.99 2.20
C SER A 122 3.81 12.89 2.52
N MET A 123 3.36 11.62 2.49
CA MET A 123 4.28 10.48 2.49
C MET A 123 5.16 10.51 1.26
N ARG A 124 4.60 10.50 0.04
CA ARG A 124 5.35 10.50 -1.24
C ARG A 124 6.44 11.58 -1.30
N GLN A 125 6.14 12.79 -0.82
CA GLN A 125 7.13 13.89 -0.73
C GLN A 125 8.25 13.67 0.30
N PHE A 126 7.96 13.08 1.47
CA PHE A 126 8.98 12.65 2.44
C PHE A 126 9.85 11.52 1.85
N PHE A 127 9.23 10.67 1.06
CA PHE A 127 9.77 9.42 0.54
C PHE A 127 10.81 9.60 -0.57
N ARG A 128 10.50 10.44 -1.57
CA ARG A 128 11.38 10.85 -2.68
C ARG A 128 12.71 11.46 -2.19
N LYS A 129 12.75 11.93 -0.94
CA LYS A 129 13.95 12.50 -0.29
C LYS A 129 14.81 11.47 0.46
N LYS A 130 14.30 10.27 0.78
CA LYS A 130 14.83 9.44 1.87
C LYS A 130 14.90 7.93 1.62
N ILE A 131 13.87 7.31 1.03
CA ILE A 131 13.76 5.83 0.95
C ILE A 131 13.30 5.31 -0.42
N TRP A 132 12.61 6.13 -1.22
CA TRP A 132 12.13 5.74 -2.54
C TRP A 132 13.23 5.90 -3.60
N GLU A 133 13.31 4.95 -4.53
CA GLU A 133 13.92 5.14 -5.85
C GLU A 133 12.95 5.90 -6.79
N GLU A 134 13.45 6.57 -7.83
CA GLU A 134 12.63 7.45 -8.69
C GLU A 134 11.46 6.71 -9.37
N GLU A 135 11.65 5.45 -9.77
CA GLU A 135 10.59 4.60 -10.35
C GLU A 135 9.37 4.47 -9.42
N TRP A 136 9.59 4.38 -8.10
CA TRP A 136 8.51 4.28 -7.12
C TRP A 136 7.80 5.60 -6.86
N ASP A 137 8.48 6.75 -6.94
CA ASP A 137 7.80 8.06 -6.86
C ASP A 137 6.91 8.29 -8.09
N VAL A 138 7.41 7.98 -9.28
CA VAL A 138 6.64 8.05 -10.54
C VAL A 138 5.41 7.14 -10.47
N TRP A 139 5.58 5.89 -10.04
CA TRP A 139 4.48 4.93 -9.90
C TRP A 139 3.44 5.36 -8.85
N ILE A 140 3.87 5.78 -7.67
CA ILE A 140 2.93 6.20 -6.60
C ILE A 140 2.22 7.50 -6.97
N LEU A 141 2.87 8.41 -7.69
CA LEU A 141 2.23 9.59 -8.29
C LEU A 141 1.15 9.20 -9.31
N HIS A 142 1.39 8.18 -10.14
CA HIS A 142 0.41 7.66 -11.09
C HIS A 142 -0.81 7.08 -10.36
N ILE A 143 -0.61 6.14 -9.42
CA ILE A 143 -1.68 5.57 -8.58
C ILE A 143 -2.48 6.67 -7.86
N GLN A 144 -1.80 7.69 -7.35
CA GLN A 144 -2.41 8.83 -6.69
C GLN A 144 -3.26 9.69 -7.65
N GLN A 145 -2.82 9.91 -8.89
CA GLN A 145 -3.58 10.62 -9.92
C GLN A 145 -4.83 9.84 -10.32
N ARG A 146 -4.71 8.52 -10.49
CA ARG A 146 -5.83 7.61 -10.80
C ARG A 146 -6.86 7.54 -9.65
N ARG A 147 -6.44 7.27 -8.41
CA ARG A 147 -7.30 7.30 -7.20
C ARG A 147 -8.04 8.64 -7.05
N ASN A 148 -7.42 9.74 -7.45
CA ASN A 148 -8.02 11.07 -7.40
C ASN A 148 -9.29 11.21 -8.26
N ALA A 149 -9.55 10.32 -9.23
CA ALA A 149 -10.77 10.33 -10.04
C ALA A 149 -12.07 10.17 -9.22
N ILE A 150 -11.99 9.66 -7.98
CA ILE A 150 -13.14 9.57 -7.05
C ILE A 150 -13.84 10.92 -6.82
N HIS A 151 -13.14 12.04 -7.03
CA HIS A 151 -13.72 13.38 -7.05
C HIS A 151 -14.35 13.71 -8.43
N ALA A 152 -15.29 12.89 -8.87
CA ALA A 152 -15.81 12.80 -10.24
C ALA A 152 -16.38 14.10 -10.86
N TYR A 153 -16.69 15.12 -10.04
CA TYR A 153 -17.04 16.47 -10.53
C TYR A 153 -15.89 17.19 -11.25
N LYS A 154 -14.65 16.71 -11.14
CA LYS A 154 -13.50 17.21 -11.90
C LYS A 154 -13.16 16.23 -13.00
N ASN A 155 -13.13 16.70 -14.25
CA ASN A 155 -12.60 15.90 -15.36
C ASN A 155 -11.17 15.47 -15.06
N ARG A 156 -10.95 14.15 -15.02
CA ARG A 156 -9.71 13.47 -14.65
C ARG A 156 -9.62 12.21 -15.49
N ASP A 157 -8.46 11.96 -16.08
CA ASP A 157 -8.22 10.71 -16.80
C ASP A 157 -8.20 9.53 -15.80
N ILE A 158 -9.00 8.51 -16.10
CA ILE A 158 -9.19 7.33 -15.25
C ILE A 158 -8.47 6.09 -15.79
N GLY A 159 -7.80 6.18 -16.94
CA GLY A 159 -7.08 5.06 -17.54
C GLY A 159 -8.01 3.93 -18.01
N THR A 160 -7.51 2.68 -17.94
CA THR A 160 -8.24 1.48 -18.36
C THR A 160 -8.13 0.33 -17.35
N PHE A 161 -8.99 -0.70 -17.47
CA PHE A 161 -8.86 -1.92 -16.66
C PHE A 161 -7.56 -2.71 -16.92
N ASN A 162 -7.04 -2.72 -18.15
CA ASN A 162 -5.76 -3.37 -18.46
C ASN A 162 -4.58 -2.71 -17.73
N GLU A 163 -4.56 -1.38 -17.73
CA GLU A 163 -3.60 -0.55 -16.99
C GLU A 163 -3.74 -0.78 -15.47
N PHE A 164 -4.97 -0.78 -14.94
CA PHE A 164 -5.24 -1.13 -13.55
C PHE A 164 -4.69 -2.51 -13.16
N PHE A 165 -4.83 -3.54 -14.00
CA PHE A 165 -4.33 -4.88 -13.69
C PHE A 165 -2.80 -4.99 -13.77
N ASP A 166 -2.14 -4.25 -14.67
CA ASP A 166 -0.68 -4.14 -14.66
C ASP A 166 -0.17 -3.36 -13.43
N ASP A 167 -0.94 -2.40 -12.92
CA ASP A 167 -0.65 -1.73 -11.65
C ASP A 167 -0.94 -2.59 -10.41
N VAL A 168 -1.93 -3.50 -10.45
CA VAL A 168 -2.10 -4.53 -9.41
C VAL A 168 -0.90 -5.49 -9.41
N ARG A 169 -0.38 -5.89 -10.57
CA ARG A 169 0.90 -6.64 -10.66
C ARG A 169 2.07 -5.84 -10.08
N ARG A 170 2.16 -4.55 -10.39
CA ARG A 170 3.22 -3.68 -9.84
C ARG A 170 3.08 -3.47 -8.33
N TYR A 171 1.87 -3.46 -7.79
CA TYR A 171 1.65 -3.46 -6.34
C TYR A 171 2.14 -4.74 -5.67
N LEU A 172 2.09 -5.92 -6.31
CA LEU A 172 2.73 -7.14 -5.79
C LEU A 172 4.26 -6.99 -5.69
N GLU A 173 4.91 -6.31 -6.64
CA GLU A 173 6.34 -5.95 -6.51
C GLU A 173 6.58 -4.97 -5.37
N PHE A 174 5.71 -3.97 -5.22
CA PHE A 174 5.83 -2.95 -4.17
C PHE A 174 5.73 -3.55 -2.76
N ILE A 175 4.71 -4.38 -2.50
CA ILE A 175 4.54 -4.99 -1.18
C ILE A 175 5.68 -5.97 -0.84
N ARG A 176 6.23 -6.69 -1.82
CA ARG A 176 7.46 -7.49 -1.66
C ARG A 176 8.66 -6.60 -1.31
N HIS A 177 8.92 -5.58 -2.12
CA HIS A 177 10.00 -4.59 -1.93
C HIS A 177 9.95 -3.92 -0.54
N ILE A 178 8.76 -3.70 0.01
CA ILE A 178 8.55 -3.20 1.37
C ILE A 178 8.74 -4.29 2.44
N ASN A 179 8.16 -5.48 2.25
CA ASN A 179 8.33 -6.62 3.15
C ASN A 179 9.81 -6.96 3.36
N ASP A 180 10.60 -6.99 2.28
CA ASP A 180 12.05 -7.28 2.29
C ASP A 180 12.88 -6.23 3.06
N ARG A 181 12.29 -5.09 3.42
CA ARG A 181 12.91 -4.00 4.20
C ARG A 181 12.46 -3.97 5.67
N LEU A 182 11.49 -4.79 6.08
CA LEU A 182 11.01 -4.81 7.45
C LEU A 182 11.94 -5.67 8.34
N PRO A 183 12.23 -5.26 9.59
CA PRO A 183 13.20 -5.92 10.46
C PRO A 183 12.58 -7.16 11.13
N TYR A 184 12.57 -8.28 10.41
CA TYR A 184 12.19 -9.58 10.97
C TYR A 184 13.32 -10.18 11.83
N PRO A 185 13.01 -10.96 12.88
CA PRO A 185 14.03 -11.60 13.72
C PRO A 185 14.89 -12.61 12.97
N ASP A 186 14.29 -13.30 11.99
CA ASP A 186 14.92 -14.25 11.09
C ASP A 186 14.09 -14.45 9.82
N HIS A 187 14.50 -15.39 8.96
CA HIS A 187 13.88 -15.71 7.67
C HIS A 187 12.63 -16.62 7.72
N MET A 188 12.28 -17.18 8.89
CA MET A 188 11.04 -17.96 9.08
C MET A 188 9.86 -17.11 9.56
N TYR A 189 10.13 -15.93 10.14
CA TYR A 189 9.09 -14.94 10.43
C TYR A 189 8.70 -14.06 9.24
N VAL A 190 9.53 -13.99 8.18
CA VAL A 190 9.24 -13.22 6.95
C VAL A 190 7.99 -13.78 6.26
N PRO A 191 6.90 -12.99 6.11
CA PRO A 191 5.72 -13.36 5.34
C PRO A 191 6.05 -13.69 3.88
N ARG A 192 5.35 -14.69 3.33
CA ARG A 192 5.51 -15.15 1.94
C ARG A 192 4.15 -15.40 1.30
N GLU A 193 4.04 -15.08 0.02
CA GLU A 193 2.87 -15.33 -0.82
C GLU A 193 2.89 -16.71 -1.49
N LEU A 194 4.07 -17.34 -1.62
CA LEU A 194 4.24 -18.72 -2.10
C LEU A 194 3.91 -19.75 -1.00
#